data_AF-A0A137PFN9-F1
#
_entry.id   AF-A0A137PFN9-F1
#
_cell.length_a   1.000
_cell.length_b   1.000
_cell.length_c   1.000
_cell.angle_alpha   90.00
_cell.angle_beta   90.00
_cell.angle_gamma   90.00
#
_symmetry.space_group_name_H-M   'P 1'
#
loop_
_entity.id
_entity.type
_entity.pdbx_description
1 polymer ?
#
loop_
_entity_poly.entity_id
_entity_poly.type
_entity_poly.pdbx_seq_one_letter_code
_entity_poly.pdbx_strand_id
1 'polypeptide(L)'
;MLSTLAWYFYCSIVATLKLALFIIGGLAAFLIFVRIRYNIRSKTQFPYTDRDFAFEQDKYRDILAYDANSLIIRGKRIFLVSGEFHYWRVPDRSRWESILKTYKSCGFNCIRIYFHWGYHSPKEGVYHFDGNRDIDYLLQLCSKLKIFVLAAPGPYICAETQGGGFPLWLIAKRDVGLRHMSWLFKLWDYKFAEYSKQWIDHIMPILKKHQITEKEDGCVLAVQLENELFEFWSWLPIGFVDEMKSLAKFTRDLGITVPLFTNDPWEEGGFVSRPENNKEDNFWTKWISPRGFGLDWYGFDKYATFPPSATPDPIGPFKELEIENWGEWDPNSFASQIDHIEDKVRSFGGEAAKTPILIPELQGGWFSHNCLKTTYDHNYTFFGEHFTKTIFDSVVAQGSTMVSLYMVYGGTNWGTLGDPDVYSSYDYGACIREYGHISGRMRRLRQSLLMYRSFEKYFVRTQRDDLPFITASESNIISSQRCYEAYLDRIGETGYKANQDVELTLVRNFNENESPFF
;
A
#
# COMPACT_ATOMS: atom_id res chain seq x y z
N MET A 1 -28.02 45.94 -42.88
CA MET A 1 -27.10 45.00 -43.57
C MET A 1 -25.64 45.28 -43.21
N LEU A 2 -25.15 46.54 -43.30
CA LEU A 2 -23.78 46.93 -42.90
C LEU A 2 -23.46 46.73 -41.39
N SER A 3 -24.42 46.96 -40.49
CA SER A 3 -24.25 46.78 -39.04
C SER A 3 -24.10 45.31 -38.62
N THR A 4 -24.80 44.40 -39.31
CA THR A 4 -24.77 42.96 -39.05
C THR A 4 -23.45 42.35 -39.52
N LEU A 5 -22.95 42.76 -40.68
CA LEU A 5 -21.64 42.35 -41.20
C LEU A 5 -20.48 42.82 -40.31
N ALA A 6 -20.53 44.06 -39.82
CA ALA A 6 -19.55 44.57 -38.87
C ALA A 6 -19.54 43.80 -37.53
N TRP A 7 -20.71 43.39 -37.04
CA TRP A 7 -20.84 42.57 -35.84
C TRP A 7 -20.26 41.16 -36.02
N TYR A 8 -20.55 40.50 -37.15
CA TYR A 8 -19.96 39.19 -37.47
C TYR A 8 -18.42 39.27 -37.62
N PHE A 9 -17.92 40.34 -38.22
CA PHE A 9 -16.48 40.56 -38.37
C PHE A 9 -15.80 40.78 -36.99
N TYR A 10 -16.43 41.56 -36.11
CA TYR A 10 -15.97 41.76 -34.74
C TYR A 10 -15.96 40.45 -33.93
N CYS A 11 -17.04 39.67 -33.97
CA CYS A 11 -17.13 38.36 -33.30
C CYS A 11 -16.07 37.36 -33.82
N SER A 12 -15.81 37.34 -35.13
CA SER A 12 -14.78 36.50 -35.75
C SER A 12 -13.37 36.89 -35.30
N ILE A 13 -13.06 38.19 -35.23
CA ILE A 13 -11.78 38.70 -34.74
C ILE A 13 -11.60 38.35 -33.26
N VAL A 14 -12.62 38.54 -32.42
CA VAL A 14 -12.56 38.20 -30.99
C VAL A 14 -12.38 36.69 -30.78
N ALA A 15 -13.07 35.85 -31.55
CA ALA A 15 -12.90 34.40 -31.48
C ALA A 15 -11.48 33.96 -31.90
N THR A 16 -10.93 34.58 -32.96
CA THR A 16 -9.57 34.31 -33.44
C THR A 16 -8.52 34.74 -32.42
N LEU A 17 -8.69 35.91 -31.78
CA LEU A 17 -7.81 36.38 -30.71
C LEU A 17 -7.86 35.50 -29.47
N LYS A 18 -9.05 35.02 -29.07
CA LYS A 18 -9.19 34.04 -27.97
C LYS A 18 -8.50 32.72 -28.28
N LEU A 19 -8.66 32.20 -29.51
CA LEU A 19 -8.00 30.99 -29.96
C LEU A 19 -6.48 31.17 -29.99
N ALA A 20 -5.97 32.30 -30.49
CA ALA A 20 -4.55 32.62 -30.51
C ALA A 20 -3.97 32.74 -29.09
N LEU A 21 -4.65 33.41 -28.17
CA LEU A 21 -4.25 33.49 -26.76
C LEU A 21 -4.26 32.12 -26.08
N PHE A 22 -5.23 31.26 -26.39
CA PHE A 22 -5.29 29.89 -25.88
C PHE A 22 -4.13 29.04 -26.42
N ILE A 23 -3.82 29.16 -27.72
CA ILE A 23 -2.68 28.47 -28.35
C ILE A 23 -1.36 28.97 -27.77
N ILE A 24 -1.16 30.28 -27.63
CA ILE A 24 0.07 30.87 -27.07
C ILE A 24 0.21 30.49 -25.59
N GLY A 25 -0.86 30.54 -24.81
CA GLY A 25 -0.88 30.09 -23.41
C GLY A 25 -0.55 28.59 -23.30
N GLY A 26 -1.13 27.76 -24.16
CA GLY A 26 -0.82 26.34 -24.24
C GLY A 26 0.62 26.06 -24.65
N LEU A 27 1.16 26.81 -25.63
CA LEU A 27 2.55 26.68 -26.08
C LEU A 27 3.54 27.14 -25.01
N ALA A 28 3.24 28.23 -24.30
CA ALA A 28 4.05 28.72 -23.19
C ALA A 28 4.05 27.72 -22.01
N ALA A 29 2.88 27.18 -21.65
CA ALA A 29 2.77 26.11 -20.65
C ALA A 29 3.54 24.86 -21.08
N PHE A 30 3.46 24.47 -22.35
CA PHE A 30 4.22 23.35 -22.91
C PHE A 30 5.74 23.61 -22.89
N LEU A 31 6.20 24.81 -23.23
CA LEU A 31 7.62 25.16 -23.19
C LEU A 31 8.16 25.26 -21.77
N ILE A 32 7.37 25.79 -20.83
CA ILE A 32 7.68 25.78 -19.39
C ILE A 32 7.75 24.33 -18.89
N PHE A 33 6.79 23.49 -19.27
CA PHE A 33 6.79 22.06 -18.98
C PHE A 33 8.05 21.37 -19.52
N VAL A 34 8.40 21.58 -20.79
CA VAL A 34 9.63 21.04 -21.40
C VAL A 34 10.88 21.53 -20.67
N ARG A 35 10.93 22.81 -20.29
CA ARG A 35 12.06 23.41 -19.55
C ARG A 35 12.20 22.82 -18.14
N ILE A 36 11.09 22.67 -17.41
CA ILE A 36 11.04 22.04 -16.08
C ILE A 36 11.49 20.59 -16.19
N ARG A 37 10.95 19.83 -17.15
CA ARG A 37 11.30 18.43 -17.38
C ARG A 37 12.77 18.27 -17.77
N TYR A 38 13.30 19.15 -18.61
CA TYR A 38 14.73 19.21 -18.94
C TYR A 38 15.59 19.50 -17.71
N ASN A 39 15.17 20.43 -16.85
CA ASN A 39 15.88 20.74 -15.60
C ASN A 39 15.81 19.61 -14.57
N ILE A 40 14.70 18.86 -14.49
CA ILE A 40 14.59 17.66 -13.65
C ILE A 40 15.50 16.54 -14.18
N ARG A 41 15.50 16.31 -15.50
CA ARG A 41 16.36 15.30 -16.17
C ARG A 41 17.85 15.62 -16.11
N SER A 42 18.24 16.87 -16.34
CA SER A 42 19.65 17.28 -16.33
C SER A 42 20.24 17.39 -14.92
N LYS A 43 19.42 17.20 -13.89
CA LYS A 43 19.80 17.27 -12.49
C LYS A 43 19.63 15.95 -11.75
N THR A 44 19.52 14.78 -12.41
CA THR A 44 19.75 13.51 -11.70
C THR A 44 21.19 13.54 -11.21
N GLN A 45 21.41 13.84 -9.93
CA GLN A 45 22.74 14.13 -9.39
C GLN A 45 23.56 12.86 -9.17
N PHE A 46 22.90 11.70 -9.21
CA PHE A 46 23.49 10.44 -8.80
C PHE A 46 23.62 9.45 -9.96
N PRO A 47 24.84 8.92 -10.20
CA PRO A 47 25.12 8.00 -11.31
C PRO A 47 24.68 6.55 -11.06
N TYR A 48 23.82 6.31 -10.05
CA TYR A 48 23.36 4.96 -9.70
C TYR A 48 22.18 4.51 -10.56
N THR A 49 22.10 3.20 -10.73
CA THR A 49 21.10 2.43 -11.46
C THR A 49 20.46 1.39 -10.54
N ASP A 50 19.39 0.75 -10.98
CA ASP A 50 18.70 -0.31 -10.23
C ASP A 50 19.66 -1.44 -9.86
N ARG A 51 20.63 -1.74 -10.73
CA ARG A 51 21.63 -2.79 -10.52
C ARG A 51 22.55 -2.52 -9.34
N ASP A 52 22.81 -1.26 -9.02
CA ASP A 52 23.68 -0.89 -7.90
C ASP A 52 23.04 -1.25 -6.55
N PHE A 53 21.72 -1.40 -6.51
CA PHE A 53 20.96 -1.66 -5.28
C PHE A 53 20.09 -2.92 -5.35
N ALA A 54 20.13 -3.65 -6.47
CA ALA A 54 19.34 -4.85 -6.68
C ALA A 54 19.63 -5.91 -5.62
N PHE A 55 18.58 -6.58 -5.18
CA PHE A 55 18.65 -7.75 -4.31
C PHE A 55 19.49 -8.84 -4.98
N GLU A 56 20.50 -9.35 -4.27
CA GLU A 56 21.37 -10.44 -4.73
C GLU A 56 20.62 -11.79 -4.69
N GLN A 57 19.59 -11.95 -5.53
CA GLN A 57 18.70 -13.12 -5.50
C GLN A 57 19.44 -14.45 -5.61
N ASP A 58 20.49 -14.54 -6.44
CA ASP A 58 21.30 -15.76 -6.60
C ASP A 58 22.04 -16.14 -5.32
N LYS A 59 22.54 -15.14 -4.58
CA LYS A 59 23.27 -15.34 -3.32
C LYS A 59 22.35 -15.83 -2.20
N TYR A 60 21.12 -15.31 -2.15
CA TYR A 60 20.15 -15.63 -1.09
C TYR A 60 19.05 -16.61 -1.53
N ARG A 61 19.18 -17.24 -2.70
CA ARG A 61 18.14 -18.07 -3.33
C ARG A 61 17.58 -19.17 -2.42
N ASP A 62 18.45 -19.79 -1.62
CA ASP A 62 18.08 -20.86 -0.69
C ASP A 62 17.38 -20.34 0.59
N ILE A 63 17.41 -19.04 0.85
CA ILE A 63 16.83 -18.38 2.02
C ILE A 63 15.56 -17.62 1.63
N LEU A 64 15.67 -16.71 0.66
CA LEU A 64 14.63 -15.82 0.21
C LEU A 64 14.70 -15.69 -1.32
N ALA A 65 13.71 -16.26 -1.99
CA ALA A 65 13.50 -16.15 -3.42
C ALA A 65 12.05 -15.79 -3.70
N TYR A 66 11.73 -15.50 -4.96
CA TYR A 66 10.36 -15.26 -5.41
C TYR A 66 10.25 -15.57 -6.90
N ASP A 67 9.02 -15.79 -7.34
CA ASP A 67 8.63 -15.71 -8.74
C ASP A 67 7.36 -14.87 -8.87
N ALA A 68 6.77 -14.83 -10.07
CA ALA A 68 5.60 -14.02 -10.33
C ALA A 68 4.43 -14.36 -9.40
N ASN A 69 4.37 -15.57 -8.85
CA ASN A 69 3.21 -16.03 -8.10
C ASN A 69 3.42 -15.99 -6.59
N SER A 70 4.64 -16.20 -6.09
CA SER A 70 4.84 -16.33 -4.65
C SER A 70 6.22 -15.99 -4.14
N LEU A 71 6.25 -15.59 -2.87
CA LEU A 71 7.47 -15.60 -2.07
C LEU A 71 7.88 -17.04 -1.76
N ILE A 72 9.17 -17.33 -1.80
CA ILE A 72 9.76 -18.63 -1.47
C ILE A 72 10.76 -18.41 -0.33
N ILE A 73 10.41 -18.88 0.86
CA ILE A 73 11.26 -18.80 2.04
C ILE A 73 11.78 -20.19 2.37
N ARG A 74 13.10 -20.38 2.34
CA ARG A 74 13.77 -21.65 2.65
C ARG A 74 13.13 -22.85 1.91
N GLY A 75 12.94 -22.68 0.60
CA GLY A 75 12.33 -23.68 -0.29
C GLY A 75 10.81 -23.84 -0.18
N LYS A 76 10.14 -23.11 0.71
CA LYS A 76 8.67 -23.16 0.87
C LYS A 76 8.02 -21.94 0.26
N ARG A 77 7.04 -22.16 -0.61
CA ARG A 77 6.18 -21.09 -1.11
C ARG A 77 5.27 -20.62 0.03
N ILE A 78 5.20 -19.31 0.24
CA ILE A 78 4.45 -18.69 1.33
C ILE A 78 3.38 -17.78 0.75
N PHE A 79 2.17 -17.90 1.27
CA PHE A 79 1.15 -16.87 1.12
C PHE A 79 1.34 -15.84 2.22
N LEU A 80 1.83 -14.64 1.89
CA LEU A 80 2.21 -13.64 2.89
C LEU A 80 0.98 -12.78 3.25
N VAL A 81 0.48 -12.97 4.47
CA VAL A 81 -0.62 -12.19 5.04
C VAL A 81 -0.12 -11.41 6.24
N SER A 82 -0.04 -10.12 6.02
CA SER A 82 0.42 -9.11 6.95
C SER A 82 -0.75 -8.30 7.51
N GLY A 83 -0.59 -7.82 8.74
CA GLY A 83 -1.42 -6.77 9.30
C GLY A 83 -0.54 -5.63 9.78
N GLU A 84 -0.95 -4.39 9.52
CA GLU A 84 -0.21 -3.22 9.99
C GLU A 84 -0.23 -3.16 11.54
N PHE A 85 0.92 -2.84 12.15
CA PHE A 85 1.04 -2.69 13.61
C PHE A 85 1.90 -1.48 14.00
N HIS A 86 1.29 -0.48 14.63
CA HIS A 86 1.99 0.72 15.09
C HIS A 86 2.33 0.62 16.57
N TYR A 87 3.53 0.15 16.90
CA TYR A 87 3.95 -0.01 18.31
C TYR A 87 3.94 1.31 19.09
N TRP A 88 4.19 2.45 18.44
CA TRP A 88 4.12 3.77 19.10
C TRP A 88 2.68 4.17 19.44
N ARG A 89 1.66 3.59 18.82
CA ARG A 89 0.24 3.76 19.23
C ARG A 89 -0.16 2.84 20.38
N VAL A 90 0.77 2.00 20.87
CA VAL A 90 0.61 1.09 22.01
C VAL A 90 1.80 1.30 22.97
N PRO A 91 1.82 2.38 23.77
CA PRO A 91 2.94 2.72 24.64
C PRO A 91 2.98 1.87 25.92
N ASP A 92 2.84 0.57 25.74
CA ASP A 92 2.99 -0.45 26.75
C ASP A 92 3.64 -1.67 26.10
N ARG A 93 4.98 -1.68 26.16
CA ARG A 93 5.82 -2.76 25.63
C ARG A 93 5.41 -4.14 26.16
N SER A 94 4.87 -4.24 27.37
CA SER A 94 4.47 -5.53 27.95
C SER A 94 3.31 -6.18 27.19
N ARG A 95 2.47 -5.39 26.52
CA ARG A 95 1.33 -5.86 25.75
C ARG A 95 1.68 -6.32 24.34
N TRP A 96 2.81 -5.91 23.78
CA TRP A 96 3.19 -6.22 22.39
C TRP A 96 3.18 -7.72 22.10
N GLU A 97 3.75 -8.56 22.98
CA GLU A 97 3.75 -10.02 22.77
C GLU A 97 2.32 -10.58 22.73
N SER A 98 1.41 -10.10 23.57
CA SER A 98 0.02 -10.56 23.58
C SER A 98 -0.73 -10.17 22.30
N ILE A 99 -0.50 -8.96 21.80
CA ILE A 99 -1.10 -8.46 20.55
C ILE A 99 -0.57 -9.26 19.37
N LEU A 100 0.74 -9.49 19.28
CA LEU A 100 1.34 -10.29 18.21
C LEU A 100 0.86 -11.76 18.24
N LYS A 101 0.62 -12.33 19.42
CA LYS A 101 -0.04 -13.64 19.56
C LYS A 101 -1.47 -13.62 19.00
N THR A 102 -2.21 -12.53 19.20
CA THR A 102 -3.54 -12.34 18.60
C THR A 102 -3.47 -12.26 17.07
N TYR A 103 -2.51 -11.52 16.51
CA TYR A 103 -2.29 -11.50 15.06
C TYR A 103 -2.04 -12.91 14.53
N LYS A 104 -1.13 -13.65 15.17
CA LYS A 104 -0.80 -15.01 14.78
C LYS A 104 -2.00 -15.97 14.88
N SER A 105 -2.81 -15.88 15.93
CA SER A 105 -3.99 -16.74 16.11
C SER A 105 -5.12 -16.41 15.13
N CYS A 106 -5.17 -15.17 14.66
CA CYS A 106 -6.07 -14.70 13.61
C CYS A 106 -5.66 -15.18 12.21
N GLY A 107 -4.46 -15.74 12.05
CA GLY A 107 -3.98 -16.28 10.78
C GLY A 107 -2.95 -15.39 10.09
N PHE A 108 -2.51 -14.27 10.66
CA PHE A 108 -1.39 -13.52 10.11
C PHE A 108 -0.07 -14.29 10.28
N ASN A 109 0.82 -14.20 9.29
CA ASN A 109 2.20 -14.71 9.37
C ASN A 109 3.24 -13.59 9.23
N CYS A 110 2.79 -12.37 8.99
CA CYS A 110 3.61 -11.18 8.84
C CYS A 110 2.96 -10.00 9.56
N ILE A 111 3.76 -8.98 9.87
CA ILE A 111 3.29 -7.62 10.17
C ILE A 111 4.03 -6.65 9.26
N ARG A 112 3.40 -5.53 8.97
CA ARG A 112 4.07 -4.35 8.43
C ARG A 112 4.10 -3.30 9.54
N ILE A 113 5.23 -2.61 9.65
CA ILE A 113 5.45 -1.61 10.70
C ILE A 113 6.05 -0.36 10.09
N TYR A 114 5.41 0.80 10.31
CA TYR A 114 6.09 2.07 10.17
C TYR A 114 7.12 2.31 11.29
N PHE A 115 7.98 3.31 11.11
CA PHE A 115 8.87 3.79 12.16
C PHE A 115 8.73 5.30 12.28
N HIS A 116 8.16 5.73 13.40
CA HIS A 116 7.86 7.14 13.60
C HIS A 116 9.12 7.92 14.00
N TRP A 117 9.78 8.55 13.03
CA TRP A 117 11.04 9.29 13.27
C TRP A 117 10.90 10.34 14.38
N GLY A 118 9.85 11.16 14.37
CA GLY A 118 9.57 12.12 15.43
C GLY A 118 9.41 11.51 16.83
N TYR A 119 8.81 10.32 16.93
CA TYR A 119 8.69 9.60 18.20
C TYR A 119 10.05 9.12 18.72
N HIS A 120 10.94 8.68 17.81
CA HIS A 120 12.30 8.23 18.15
C HIS A 120 13.29 9.37 18.35
N SER A 121 13.07 10.53 17.72
CA SER A 121 13.96 11.69 17.77
C SER A 121 13.24 12.93 18.29
N PRO A 122 12.96 13.02 19.60
CA PRO A 122 12.25 14.15 20.19
C PRO A 122 13.05 15.47 20.12
N LYS A 123 14.37 15.38 19.93
CA LYS A 123 15.29 16.51 19.78
C LYS A 123 16.32 16.18 18.69
N GLU A 124 16.70 17.17 17.90
CA GLU A 124 17.74 17.04 16.87
C GLU A 124 19.03 16.43 17.46
N GLY A 125 19.54 15.39 16.78
CA GLY A 125 20.72 14.63 17.21
C GLY A 125 20.50 13.66 18.38
N VAL A 126 19.28 13.57 18.92
CA VAL A 126 18.93 12.63 19.99
C VAL A 126 18.01 11.56 19.43
N TYR A 127 18.34 10.28 19.66
CA TYR A 127 17.56 9.13 19.21
C TYR A 127 17.40 8.13 20.36
N HIS A 128 16.16 7.66 20.58
CA HIS A 128 15.81 6.72 21.63
C HIS A 128 15.22 5.44 21.04
N PHE A 129 15.73 4.29 21.48
CA PHE A 129 15.29 2.96 21.07
C PHE A 129 15.13 2.02 22.28
N ASP A 130 14.67 2.56 23.40
CA ASP A 130 14.49 1.88 24.68
C ASP A 130 13.05 2.00 25.20
N GLY A 131 12.69 1.21 26.22
CA GLY A 131 11.33 1.21 26.78
C GLY A 131 10.27 0.95 25.72
N ASN A 132 9.33 1.87 25.53
CA ASN A 132 8.27 1.80 24.51
C ASN A 132 8.74 2.16 23.08
N ARG A 133 10.03 2.49 22.91
CA ARG A 133 10.70 2.70 21.62
C ARG A 133 11.61 1.54 21.23
N ASP A 134 11.57 0.44 21.98
CA ASP A 134 12.51 -0.69 21.81
C ASP A 134 12.15 -1.56 20.61
N ILE A 135 12.59 -1.12 19.44
CA ILE A 135 12.39 -1.82 18.16
C ILE A 135 13.12 -3.15 18.14
N ASP A 136 14.33 -3.20 18.70
CA ASP A 136 15.12 -4.42 18.73
C ASP A 136 14.34 -5.52 19.46
N TYR A 137 13.74 -5.20 20.61
CA TYR A 137 12.85 -6.11 21.31
C TYR A 137 11.60 -6.49 20.51
N LEU A 138 10.96 -5.54 19.81
CA LEU A 138 9.79 -5.85 18.98
C LEU A 138 10.14 -6.87 17.89
N LEU A 139 11.29 -6.72 17.24
CA LEU A 139 11.78 -7.64 16.21
C LEU A 139 12.18 -9.00 16.82
N GLN A 140 12.80 -9.01 18.01
CA GLN A 140 13.04 -10.25 18.77
C GLN A 140 11.73 -11.00 19.09
N LEU A 141 10.66 -10.29 19.44
CA LEU A 141 9.33 -10.88 19.63
C LEU A 141 8.79 -11.47 18.32
N CYS A 142 8.97 -10.79 17.19
CA CYS A 142 8.56 -11.30 15.89
C CYS A 142 9.30 -12.60 15.54
N SER A 143 10.62 -12.65 15.72
CA SER A 143 11.43 -13.89 15.59
C SER A 143 10.94 -15.00 16.52
N LYS A 144 10.77 -14.71 17.82
CA LYS A 144 10.26 -15.67 18.83
C LYS A 144 8.90 -16.25 18.42
N LEU A 145 8.02 -15.39 17.91
CA LEU A 145 6.68 -15.77 17.49
C LEU A 145 6.62 -16.28 16.05
N LYS A 146 7.73 -16.33 15.31
CA LYS A 146 7.78 -16.72 13.89
C LYS A 146 6.79 -15.90 13.05
N ILE A 147 6.80 -14.58 13.26
CA ILE A 147 6.05 -13.59 12.49
C ILE A 147 7.08 -12.82 11.67
N PHE A 148 6.87 -12.74 10.37
CA PHE A 148 7.70 -11.96 9.47
C PHE A 148 7.41 -10.45 9.59
N VAL A 149 8.34 -9.63 9.11
CA VAL A 149 8.24 -8.17 9.16
C VAL A 149 8.54 -7.57 7.80
N LEU A 150 7.60 -6.77 7.29
CA LEU A 150 7.83 -5.76 6.26
C LEU A 150 8.11 -4.43 6.97
N ALA A 151 9.35 -3.94 6.90
CA ALA A 151 9.74 -2.74 7.64
C ALA A 151 9.57 -1.50 6.77
N ALA A 152 8.80 -0.51 7.21
CA ALA A 152 8.60 0.76 6.50
C ALA A 152 9.19 1.95 7.28
N PRO A 153 10.53 2.11 7.29
CA PRO A 153 11.20 3.13 8.11
C PRO A 153 10.99 4.59 7.67
N GLY A 154 10.38 4.85 6.52
CA GLY A 154 10.21 6.21 5.99
C GLY A 154 11.41 6.67 5.14
N PRO A 155 11.83 7.95 5.20
CA PRO A 155 11.71 8.86 6.35
C PRO A 155 10.34 9.52 6.57
N TYR A 156 9.53 9.66 5.52
CA TYR A 156 8.13 10.04 5.62
C TYR A 156 7.26 8.78 5.70
N ILE A 157 6.23 8.79 6.55
CA ILE A 157 5.33 7.64 6.73
C ILE A 157 3.85 7.99 6.62
N CYS A 158 3.49 9.28 6.53
CA CYS A 158 2.10 9.73 6.65
C CYS A 158 1.43 9.20 7.94
N ALA A 159 0.73 8.07 7.85
CA ALA A 159 0.12 7.29 8.92
C ALA A 159 -0.86 8.06 9.81
N GLU A 160 -1.43 9.15 9.31
CA GLU A 160 -2.20 10.15 10.05
C GLU A 160 -1.49 10.58 11.34
N THR A 161 -0.18 10.82 11.23
CA THR A 161 0.67 11.26 12.34
C THR A 161 1.13 12.70 12.16
N GLN A 162 1.43 13.37 13.27
CA GLN A 162 1.93 14.73 13.26
C GLN A 162 3.14 14.85 12.33
N GLY A 163 3.04 15.73 11.34
CA GLY A 163 4.11 15.95 10.37
C GLY A 163 4.40 14.76 9.44
N GLY A 164 3.47 13.80 9.35
CA GLY A 164 3.64 12.55 8.60
C GLY A 164 4.83 11.71 9.07
N GLY A 165 5.12 11.78 10.37
CA GLY A 165 6.18 11.04 11.04
C GLY A 165 7.48 11.80 11.23
N PHE A 166 7.66 12.96 10.60
CA PHE A 166 8.85 13.78 10.79
C PHE A 166 8.93 14.36 12.22
N PRO A 167 10.13 14.53 12.78
CA PRO A 167 10.30 15.27 14.02
C PRO A 167 9.88 16.74 13.88
N LEU A 168 9.22 17.28 14.91
CA LEU A 168 8.76 18.68 14.87
C LEU A 168 9.91 19.69 14.76
N TRP A 169 11.09 19.36 15.29
CA TRP A 169 12.28 20.21 15.14
C TRP A 169 12.75 20.29 13.69
N LEU A 170 12.51 19.25 12.87
CA LEU A 170 12.83 19.26 11.45
C LEU A 170 11.80 20.10 10.69
N ILE A 171 10.52 19.94 11.03
CA ILE A 171 9.40 20.71 10.44
C ILE A 171 9.55 22.21 10.72
N ALA A 172 10.11 22.58 11.87
CA ALA A 172 10.34 23.96 12.23
C ALA A 172 11.44 24.66 11.38
N LYS A 173 12.28 23.92 10.65
CA LYS A 173 13.36 24.48 9.83
C LYS A 173 12.79 25.08 8.55
N ARG A 174 12.94 26.40 8.41
CA ARG A 174 12.41 27.17 7.26
C ARG A 174 13.29 27.09 6.03
N ASP A 175 14.52 26.59 6.18
CA ASP A 175 15.53 26.51 5.15
C ASP A 175 15.73 25.09 4.61
N VAL A 176 14.78 24.18 4.88
CA VAL A 176 14.73 22.79 4.42
C VAL A 176 13.41 22.53 3.69
N GLY A 177 13.49 22.13 2.41
CA GLY A 177 12.37 21.63 1.62
C GLY A 177 12.09 20.17 1.95
N LEU A 178 11.18 19.93 2.92
CA LEU A 178 10.74 18.58 3.29
C LEU A 178 10.21 17.82 2.08
N ARG A 179 10.55 16.53 1.96
CA ARG A 179 10.21 15.68 0.79
C ARG A 179 10.57 16.35 -0.54
N HIS A 180 11.64 17.14 -0.54
CA HIS A 180 12.12 17.90 -1.68
C HIS A 180 11.09 18.89 -2.27
N MET A 181 10.07 19.29 -1.50
CA MET A 181 9.02 20.19 -1.98
C MET A 181 9.53 21.62 -2.21
N SER A 182 9.20 22.18 -3.37
CA SER A 182 9.35 23.60 -3.71
C SER A 182 8.15 24.14 -4.49
N TRP A 183 7.34 24.99 -3.85
CA TRP A 183 6.11 25.66 -4.34
C TRP A 183 5.07 24.75 -5.03
N LEU A 184 5.40 24.12 -6.16
CA LEU A 184 4.54 23.20 -6.93
C LEU A 184 5.29 21.97 -7.47
N PHE A 185 6.61 21.85 -7.26
CA PHE A 185 7.44 20.77 -7.83
C PHE A 185 8.44 20.21 -6.82
N LYS A 186 8.94 18.99 -7.05
CA LYS A 186 10.10 18.45 -6.33
C LYS A 186 11.41 19.02 -6.87
N LEU A 187 12.26 19.55 -6.00
CA LEU A 187 13.62 20.00 -6.26
C LEU A 187 14.57 19.40 -5.24
N TRP A 188 15.73 18.88 -5.68
CA TRP A 188 16.73 18.31 -4.77
C TRP A 188 17.07 19.28 -3.66
N ASP A 189 16.87 18.83 -2.43
CA ASP A 189 17.26 19.54 -1.23
C ASP A 189 18.26 18.65 -0.49
N TYR A 190 19.53 19.03 -0.58
CA TYR A 190 20.61 18.27 0.03
C TYR A 190 20.51 18.24 1.56
N LYS A 191 19.94 19.28 2.20
CA LYS A 191 19.76 19.30 3.65
C LYS A 191 18.72 18.28 4.06
N PHE A 192 17.60 18.20 3.34
CA PHE A 192 16.58 17.19 3.60
C PHE A 192 17.15 15.77 3.41
N ALA A 193 17.96 15.56 2.36
CA ALA A 193 18.63 14.28 2.13
C ALA A 193 19.61 13.92 3.26
N GLU A 194 20.36 14.90 3.79
CA GLU A 194 21.25 14.69 4.95
C GLU A 194 20.48 14.31 6.21
N TYR A 195 19.36 14.95 6.52
CA TYR A 195 18.52 14.57 7.66
C TYR A 195 17.90 13.18 7.46
N SER A 196 17.44 12.89 6.24
CA SER A 196 16.95 11.56 5.87
C SER A 196 18.02 10.51 6.11
N LYS A 197 19.26 10.76 5.67
CA LYS A 197 20.40 9.88 5.93
C LYS A 197 20.64 9.70 7.43
N GLN A 198 20.60 10.75 8.24
CA GLN A 198 20.78 10.65 9.69
C GLN A 198 19.76 9.70 10.32
N TRP A 199 18.48 9.80 9.93
CA TRP A 199 17.47 8.86 10.40
C TRP A 199 17.76 7.41 9.98
N ILE A 200 18.11 7.22 8.70
CA ILE A 200 18.45 5.92 8.13
C ILE A 200 19.67 5.30 8.84
N ASP A 201 20.69 6.09 9.17
CA ASP A 201 21.89 5.68 9.92
C ASP A 201 21.55 5.15 11.32
N HIS A 202 20.43 5.57 11.91
CA HIS A 202 19.99 5.10 13.23
C HIS A 202 19.08 3.86 13.17
N ILE A 203 18.20 3.75 12.16
CA ILE A 203 17.23 2.66 12.12
C ILE A 203 17.75 1.40 11.40
N MET A 204 18.53 1.55 10.34
CA MET A 204 19.00 0.41 9.54
C MET A 204 19.92 -0.54 10.33
N PRO A 205 20.82 -0.08 11.24
CA PRO A 205 21.59 -0.99 12.07
C PRO A 205 20.74 -1.87 13.00
N ILE A 206 19.55 -1.43 13.39
CA ILE A 206 18.60 -2.27 14.14
C ILE A 206 18.02 -3.32 13.20
N LEU A 207 17.45 -2.90 12.06
CA LEU A 207 16.86 -3.80 11.06
C LEU A 207 17.84 -4.86 10.58
N LYS A 208 19.10 -4.48 10.33
CA LYS A 208 20.18 -5.36 9.88
C LYS A 208 20.33 -6.62 10.73
N LYS A 209 20.20 -6.50 12.06
CA LYS A 209 20.35 -7.61 13.01
C LYS A 209 19.26 -8.68 12.88
N HIS A 210 18.13 -8.34 12.27
CA HIS A 210 16.91 -9.17 12.23
C HIS A 210 16.53 -9.59 10.81
N GLN A 211 17.38 -9.35 9.81
CA GLN A 211 17.15 -9.76 8.43
C GLN A 211 17.18 -11.29 8.28
N ILE A 212 16.23 -11.82 7.51
CA ILE A 212 16.16 -13.26 7.23
C ILE A 212 17.38 -13.79 6.48
N THR A 213 18.04 -12.93 5.70
CA THR A 213 19.25 -13.20 4.92
C THR A 213 20.51 -13.36 5.77
N GLU A 214 20.54 -12.76 6.96
CA GLU A 214 21.72 -12.75 7.84
C GLU A 214 21.55 -13.66 9.07
N LYS A 215 20.32 -14.04 9.41
CA LYS A 215 20.00 -14.77 10.64
C LYS A 215 19.00 -15.90 10.38
N GLU A 216 19.22 -17.08 10.94
CA GLU A 216 18.35 -18.24 10.73
C GLU A 216 16.89 -17.97 11.15
N ASP A 217 16.72 -17.33 12.32
CA ASP A 217 15.44 -16.87 12.88
C ASP A 217 15.15 -15.38 12.58
N GLY A 218 15.82 -14.79 11.59
CA GLY A 218 15.57 -13.42 11.15
C GLY A 218 14.13 -13.24 10.66
N CYS A 219 13.46 -12.17 11.09
CA CYS A 219 12.07 -11.90 10.78
C CYS A 219 11.87 -10.84 9.69
N VAL A 220 12.83 -9.94 9.46
CA VAL A 220 12.71 -8.87 8.46
C VAL A 220 12.87 -9.47 7.06
N LEU A 221 11.81 -9.36 6.25
CA LEU A 221 11.73 -9.90 4.89
C LEU A 221 12.06 -8.89 3.81
N ALA A 222 11.72 -7.63 4.03
CA ALA A 222 11.93 -6.55 3.08
C ALA A 222 11.81 -5.19 3.77
N VAL A 223 12.37 -4.15 3.15
CA VAL A 223 12.37 -2.77 3.63
C VAL A 223 11.70 -1.86 2.61
N GLN A 224 10.64 -1.17 3.01
CA GLN A 224 10.00 -0.13 2.21
C GLN A 224 10.86 1.12 2.25
N LEU A 225 11.03 1.78 1.12
CA LEU A 225 11.65 3.10 1.08
C LEU A 225 10.59 4.17 0.82
N GLU A 226 10.63 5.23 1.62
CA GLU A 226 9.65 6.31 1.54
C GLU A 226 8.20 5.80 1.76
N ASN A 227 7.22 6.64 1.46
CA ASN A 227 5.80 6.35 1.56
C ASN A 227 5.01 7.11 0.50
N GLU A 228 4.36 6.39 -0.42
CA GLU A 228 3.46 6.98 -1.42
C GLU A 228 4.15 8.09 -2.24
N LEU A 229 5.40 7.86 -2.68
CA LEU A 229 6.19 8.84 -3.42
C LEU A 229 5.76 8.91 -4.90
N PHE A 230 4.56 9.39 -5.21
CA PHE A 230 4.05 9.50 -6.60
C PHE A 230 5.13 9.93 -7.60
N GLU A 231 5.41 9.12 -8.64
CA GLU A 231 6.27 9.56 -9.73
C GLU A 231 5.63 10.69 -10.54
N PHE A 232 4.30 10.66 -10.69
CA PHE A 232 3.54 11.58 -11.52
C PHE A 232 2.26 12.06 -10.84
N TRP A 233 1.83 13.28 -11.19
CA TRP A 233 0.48 13.77 -10.91
C TRP A 233 -0.05 14.43 -12.17
N SER A 234 -1.16 13.90 -12.71
CA SER A 234 -1.71 14.34 -14.00
C SER A 234 -0.58 14.56 -15.02
N TRP A 235 0.14 13.48 -15.40
CA TRP A 235 1.30 13.43 -16.32
C TRP A 235 2.52 14.32 -15.99
N LEU A 236 2.45 15.18 -14.97
CA LEU A 236 3.58 15.99 -14.51
C LEU A 236 4.45 15.15 -13.58
N PRO A 237 5.78 15.05 -13.84
CA PRO A 237 6.66 14.36 -12.92
C PRO A 237 6.75 15.18 -11.62
N ILE A 238 6.12 14.68 -10.56
CA ILE A 238 6.18 15.27 -9.22
C ILE A 238 6.96 14.38 -8.25
N GLY A 239 7.34 13.16 -8.65
CA GLY A 239 8.20 12.28 -7.87
C GLY A 239 9.67 12.55 -8.07
N PHE A 240 10.47 12.06 -7.13
CA PHE A 240 11.87 12.40 -7.09
C PHE A 240 12.75 11.16 -7.03
N VAL A 241 13.08 10.65 -8.22
CA VAL A 241 13.93 9.48 -8.43
C VAL A 241 15.24 9.54 -7.63
N ASP A 242 15.86 10.71 -7.52
CA ASP A 242 17.10 10.88 -6.76
C ASP A 242 16.92 10.63 -5.26
N GLU A 243 15.74 10.90 -4.68
CA GLU A 243 15.43 10.58 -3.28
C GLU A 243 15.43 9.07 -3.09
N MET A 244 14.70 8.35 -3.94
CA MET A 244 14.64 6.89 -3.89
C MET A 244 16.02 6.25 -4.11
N LYS A 245 16.82 6.75 -5.06
CA LYS A 245 18.22 6.31 -5.25
C LYS A 245 19.08 6.55 -4.02
N SER A 246 18.93 7.70 -3.38
CA SER A 246 19.71 8.05 -2.19
C SER A 246 19.32 7.19 -1.00
N LEU A 247 18.01 7.01 -0.75
CA LEU A 247 17.51 6.12 0.29
C LEU A 247 17.95 4.68 0.05
N ALA A 248 17.89 4.18 -1.19
CA ALA A 248 18.38 2.86 -1.55
C ALA A 248 19.88 2.73 -1.27
N LYS A 249 20.68 3.71 -1.68
CA LYS A 249 22.11 3.75 -1.37
C LYS A 249 22.39 3.74 0.13
N PHE A 250 21.78 4.64 0.91
CA PHE A 250 22.00 4.73 2.35
C PHE A 250 21.65 3.40 3.03
N THR A 251 20.55 2.79 2.60
CA THR A 251 20.06 1.51 3.12
C THR A 251 21.02 0.36 2.80
N ARG A 252 21.50 0.27 1.55
CA ARG A 252 22.46 -0.76 1.11
C ARG A 252 23.84 -0.59 1.75
N ASP A 253 24.36 0.64 1.83
CA ASP A 253 25.66 0.94 2.46
C ASP A 253 25.69 0.52 3.94
N LEU A 254 24.54 0.52 4.61
CA LEU A 254 24.40 0.07 6.01
C LEU A 254 24.25 -1.45 6.15
N GLY A 255 24.19 -2.19 5.04
CA GLY A 255 24.17 -3.65 5.02
C GLY A 255 22.78 -4.27 5.10
N ILE A 256 21.76 -3.57 4.61
CA ILE A 256 20.46 -4.19 4.34
C ILE A 256 20.56 -5.03 3.07
N THR A 257 20.33 -6.33 3.22
CA THR A 257 20.50 -7.36 2.17
C THR A 257 19.18 -7.98 1.73
N VAL A 258 18.07 -7.69 2.41
CA VAL A 258 16.72 -8.09 1.96
C VAL A 258 16.19 -7.18 0.85
N PRO A 259 15.17 -7.61 0.08
CA PRO A 259 14.52 -6.77 -0.93
C PRO A 259 14.07 -5.39 -0.43
N LEU A 260 14.23 -4.38 -1.28
CA LEU A 260 13.66 -3.05 -1.11
C LEU A 260 12.36 -2.97 -1.90
N PHE A 261 11.35 -2.27 -1.36
CA PHE A 261 10.05 -2.20 -2.02
C PHE A 261 9.38 -0.83 -1.90
N THR A 262 8.41 -0.59 -2.76
CA THR A 262 7.55 0.61 -2.76
C THR A 262 6.17 0.34 -2.18
N ASN A 263 5.49 1.40 -1.78
CA ASN A 263 4.03 1.43 -1.72
C ASN A 263 3.54 2.59 -2.58
N ASP A 264 3.45 2.34 -3.88
CA ASP A 264 2.82 3.30 -4.77
C ASP A 264 1.38 3.49 -4.35
N PRO A 265 0.86 4.71 -4.34
CA PRO A 265 -0.39 4.94 -3.63
C PRO A 265 -1.62 4.44 -4.41
N TRP A 266 -1.43 4.18 -5.70
CA TRP A 266 -2.34 3.50 -6.61
C TRP A 266 -1.51 2.54 -7.47
N GLU A 267 -2.13 1.57 -8.16
CA GLU A 267 -1.39 0.76 -9.12
C GLU A 267 -0.99 1.58 -10.37
N GLU A 268 0.06 2.38 -10.28
CA GLU A 268 0.54 3.32 -11.30
C GLU A 268 1.87 2.90 -11.96
N GLY A 269 2.58 1.95 -11.36
CA GLY A 269 3.83 1.40 -11.90
C GLY A 269 5.05 2.29 -11.68
N GLY A 270 5.02 3.16 -10.67
CA GLY A 270 6.15 3.96 -10.23
C GLY A 270 7.26 3.11 -9.64
N PHE A 271 8.51 3.48 -9.92
CA PHE A 271 9.72 2.78 -9.49
C PHE A 271 9.72 1.27 -9.76
N VAL A 272 9.05 0.82 -10.82
CA VAL A 272 9.18 -0.56 -11.30
C VAL A 272 10.57 -0.73 -11.94
N SER A 273 11.38 -1.62 -11.38
CA SER A 273 12.71 -1.94 -11.92
C SER A 273 12.59 -2.56 -13.32
N ARG A 274 13.40 -2.08 -14.26
CA ARG A 274 13.37 -2.50 -15.67
C ARG A 274 14.78 -2.74 -16.22
N PRO A 275 15.00 -3.74 -17.08
CA PRO A 275 16.28 -3.90 -17.77
C PRO A 275 16.62 -2.66 -18.62
N GLU A 276 17.86 -2.18 -18.53
CA GLU A 276 18.35 -0.97 -19.22
C GLU A 276 18.10 -0.94 -20.74
N ASN A 277 17.83 -2.06 -21.40
CA ASN A 277 17.67 -2.16 -22.85
C ASN A 277 16.41 -2.93 -23.28
N ASN A 278 15.25 -2.63 -22.71
CA ASN A 278 14.01 -3.20 -23.23
C ASN A 278 13.69 -2.62 -24.63
N LYS A 279 13.59 -3.49 -25.64
CA LYS A 279 13.35 -3.12 -27.05
C LYS A 279 11.89 -2.75 -27.32
N GLU A 280 10.99 -3.02 -26.38
CA GLU A 280 9.54 -2.86 -26.51
C GLU A 280 9.03 -1.45 -26.15
N ASP A 281 9.86 -0.61 -25.53
CA ASP A 281 9.46 0.73 -25.10
C ASP A 281 9.32 1.70 -26.30
N ASN A 282 8.09 2.17 -26.55
CA ASN A 282 7.81 3.17 -27.59
C ASN A 282 8.20 4.60 -27.15
N PHE A 283 8.14 5.55 -28.09
CA PHE A 283 8.49 6.96 -27.81
C PHE A 283 7.69 7.54 -26.65
N TRP A 284 6.37 7.32 -26.60
CA TRP A 284 5.49 7.81 -25.54
C TRP A 284 5.78 7.15 -24.19
N THR A 285 6.08 5.84 -24.16
CA THR A 285 6.54 5.13 -22.96
C THR A 285 7.83 5.76 -22.43
N LYS A 286 8.82 6.01 -23.29
CA LYS A 286 10.09 6.69 -22.93
C LYS A 286 9.90 8.17 -22.60
N TRP A 287 8.83 8.80 -23.10
CA TRP A 287 8.54 10.22 -22.92
C TRP A 287 7.67 10.49 -21.69
N ILE A 288 6.83 9.55 -21.26
CA ILE A 288 5.99 9.63 -20.07
C ILE A 288 6.72 9.01 -18.87
N SER A 289 7.25 7.78 -18.99
CA SER A 289 8.02 7.06 -17.95
C SER A 289 9.47 6.80 -18.42
N PRO A 290 10.35 7.80 -18.34
CA PRO A 290 11.70 7.68 -18.88
C PRO A 290 12.55 6.77 -17.97
N ARG A 291 12.78 5.49 -18.35
CA ARG A 291 13.72 4.53 -17.71
C ARG A 291 14.07 4.93 -16.27
N GLY A 292 13.05 4.85 -15.41
CA GLY A 292 13.10 5.26 -14.02
C GLY A 292 13.97 4.32 -13.23
N PHE A 293 14.52 4.83 -12.13
CA PHE A 293 15.05 3.98 -11.09
C PHE A 293 13.93 3.11 -10.52
N GLY A 294 14.20 1.85 -10.20
CA GLY A 294 13.23 0.99 -9.55
C GLY A 294 13.80 0.14 -8.42
N LEU A 295 12.90 -0.38 -7.59
CA LEU A 295 13.22 -1.25 -6.46
C LEU A 295 12.94 -2.73 -6.78
N ASP A 296 13.32 -3.61 -5.86
CA ASP A 296 13.26 -5.06 -6.03
C ASP A 296 11.82 -5.55 -6.15
N TRP A 297 10.94 -5.07 -5.26
CA TRP A 297 9.51 -5.38 -5.30
C TRP A 297 8.69 -4.12 -5.54
N TYR A 298 7.83 -4.18 -6.56
CA TYR A 298 6.80 -3.17 -6.75
C TYR A 298 5.62 -3.48 -5.83
N GLY A 299 5.32 -2.57 -4.92
CA GLY A 299 4.11 -2.61 -4.11
C GLY A 299 3.24 -1.39 -4.37
N PHE A 300 1.94 -1.55 -4.19
CA PHE A 300 0.99 -0.45 -4.28
C PHE A 300 -0.16 -0.61 -3.27
N ASP A 301 -0.74 0.50 -2.86
CA ASP A 301 -1.80 0.56 -1.87
C ASP A 301 -3.18 0.46 -2.53
N LYS A 302 -4.16 -0.05 -1.77
CA LYS A 302 -5.49 -0.26 -2.28
C LYS A 302 -6.60 0.05 -1.28
N TYR A 303 -7.24 1.18 -1.54
CA TYR A 303 -8.46 1.65 -0.87
C TYR A 303 -9.60 1.72 -1.87
N ALA A 304 -10.53 0.77 -1.76
CA ALA A 304 -11.57 0.55 -2.77
C ALA A 304 -12.89 1.29 -2.45
N THR A 305 -13.13 1.65 -1.20
CA THR A 305 -14.40 2.22 -0.77
C THR A 305 -14.19 3.27 0.29
N PHE A 306 -14.82 4.43 0.14
CA PHE A 306 -14.65 5.56 1.04
C PHE A 306 -15.97 5.86 1.75
N PRO A 307 -15.99 5.99 3.10
CA PRO A 307 -17.19 6.40 3.79
C PRO A 307 -17.57 7.84 3.44
N PRO A 308 -18.83 8.25 3.64
CA PRO A 308 -19.22 9.66 3.46
C PRO A 308 -18.41 10.63 4.33
N SER A 309 -17.78 10.14 5.40
CA SER A 309 -16.84 10.87 6.25
C SER A 309 -15.42 11.01 5.68
N ALA A 310 -15.08 10.40 4.53
CA ALA A 310 -13.70 10.32 4.06
C ALA A 310 -13.11 11.66 3.63
N THR A 311 -13.94 12.56 3.09
CA THR A 311 -13.49 13.84 2.54
C THR A 311 -14.20 14.99 3.27
N PRO A 312 -13.56 15.63 4.27
CA PRO A 312 -14.14 16.82 4.89
C PRO A 312 -14.13 17.98 3.89
N ASP A 313 -15.05 18.93 4.07
CA ASP A 313 -14.97 20.21 3.38
C ASP A 313 -13.80 21.01 3.98
N PRO A 314 -12.73 21.31 3.23
CA PRO A 314 -11.52 21.93 3.78
C PRO A 314 -11.70 23.40 4.17
N ILE A 315 -12.82 24.05 3.80
CA ILE A 315 -13.01 25.50 3.95
C ILE A 315 -14.36 25.83 4.64
N GLY A 316 -15.28 24.86 4.73
CA GLY A 316 -16.59 25.04 5.35
C GLY A 316 -16.61 24.96 6.88
N PRO A 317 -17.67 25.47 7.55
CA PRO A 317 -17.94 25.17 8.96
C PRO A 317 -18.09 23.65 9.13
N PHE A 318 -17.79 23.12 10.33
CA PHE A 318 -17.94 21.70 10.66
C PHE A 318 -19.26 21.14 10.09
N LYS A 319 -19.15 20.35 9.02
CA LYS A 319 -20.32 19.84 8.33
C LYS A 319 -20.92 18.72 9.17
N GLU A 320 -22.15 18.92 9.63
CA GLU A 320 -22.92 17.80 10.16
C GLU A 320 -23.22 16.86 8.98
N LEU A 321 -22.69 15.64 9.08
CA LEU A 321 -23.07 14.57 8.17
C LEU A 321 -24.34 13.93 8.72
N GLU A 322 -25.35 13.77 7.87
CA GLU A 322 -26.58 13.05 8.19
C GLU A 322 -26.27 11.55 8.21
N ILE A 323 -25.73 11.06 9.33
CA ILE A 323 -25.28 9.68 9.50
C ILE A 323 -26.42 8.68 9.28
N GLU A 324 -27.65 9.05 9.65
CA GLU A 324 -28.87 8.24 9.44
C GLU A 324 -29.14 7.98 7.95
N ASN A 325 -28.62 8.83 7.06
CA ASN A 325 -28.80 8.73 5.61
C ASN A 325 -27.61 8.03 4.92
N TRP A 326 -26.66 7.48 5.67
CA TRP A 326 -25.58 6.70 5.08
C TRP A 326 -26.13 5.39 4.50
N GLY A 327 -26.22 5.33 3.17
CA GLY A 327 -26.53 4.11 2.46
C GLY A 327 -25.37 3.10 2.52
N GLU A 328 -25.64 1.88 2.05
CA GLU A 328 -24.59 0.90 1.81
C GLU A 328 -23.62 1.40 0.73
N TRP A 329 -22.35 0.98 0.83
CA TRP A 329 -21.37 1.26 -0.21
C TRP A 329 -21.74 0.56 -1.52
N ASP A 330 -21.48 1.22 -2.65
CA ASP A 330 -21.86 0.72 -3.98
C ASP A 330 -20.96 -0.44 -4.42
N PRO A 331 -21.50 -1.64 -4.66
CA PRO A 331 -20.74 -2.78 -5.15
C PRO A 331 -20.10 -2.56 -6.53
N ASN A 332 -20.71 -1.74 -7.39
CA ASN A 332 -20.15 -1.48 -8.73
C ASN A 332 -18.90 -0.61 -8.64
N SER A 333 -18.95 0.45 -7.82
CA SER A 333 -17.78 1.26 -7.47
C SER A 333 -16.67 0.38 -6.89
N PHE A 334 -16.98 -0.46 -5.90
CA PHE A 334 -16.02 -1.41 -5.33
C PHE A 334 -15.39 -2.32 -6.38
N ALA A 335 -16.20 -2.99 -7.22
CA ALA A 335 -15.71 -3.88 -8.27
C ALA A 335 -14.82 -3.14 -9.27
N SER A 336 -15.18 -1.92 -9.67
CA SER A 336 -14.39 -1.10 -10.59
C SER A 336 -13.00 -0.74 -10.05
N GLN A 337 -12.84 -0.70 -8.72
CA GLN A 337 -11.53 -0.49 -8.10
C GLN A 337 -10.70 -1.78 -8.07
N ILE A 338 -11.34 -2.95 -7.94
CA ILE A 338 -10.67 -4.24 -7.75
C ILE A 338 -10.35 -4.94 -9.07
N ASP A 339 -11.28 -4.91 -10.03
CA ASP A 339 -11.14 -5.69 -11.24
C ASP A 339 -9.94 -5.23 -12.07
N HIS A 340 -9.26 -6.19 -12.70
CA HIS A 340 -8.07 -5.98 -13.54
C HIS A 340 -6.80 -5.55 -12.80
N ILE A 341 -6.74 -5.64 -11.47
CA ILE A 341 -5.50 -5.40 -10.72
C ILE A 341 -4.37 -6.28 -11.27
N GLU A 342 -4.61 -7.58 -11.48
CA GLU A 342 -3.58 -8.49 -11.99
C GLU A 342 -3.09 -8.03 -13.36
N ASP A 343 -4.00 -7.88 -14.33
CA ASP A 343 -3.68 -7.47 -15.70
C ASP A 343 -2.89 -6.14 -15.71
N LYS A 344 -3.34 -5.17 -14.92
CA LYS A 344 -2.74 -3.84 -14.83
C LYS A 344 -1.33 -3.92 -14.25
N VAL A 345 -1.13 -4.60 -13.12
CA VAL A 345 0.20 -4.73 -12.49
C VAL A 345 1.17 -5.51 -13.39
N ARG A 346 0.71 -6.59 -14.03
CA ARG A 346 1.53 -7.35 -14.98
C ARG A 346 1.89 -6.55 -16.22
N SER A 347 0.98 -5.67 -16.70
CA SER A 347 1.23 -4.82 -17.87
C SER A 347 2.39 -3.84 -17.69
N PHE A 348 2.78 -3.54 -16.44
CA PHE A 348 3.95 -2.72 -16.18
C PHE A 348 5.25 -3.38 -16.64
N GLY A 349 5.29 -4.72 -16.74
CA GLY A 349 6.50 -5.45 -17.11
C GLY A 349 7.58 -5.36 -16.03
N GLY A 350 8.85 -5.50 -16.42
CA GLY A 350 9.97 -5.37 -15.49
C GLY A 350 9.89 -6.37 -14.33
N GLU A 351 10.26 -5.92 -13.13
CA GLU A 351 10.13 -6.73 -11.91
C GLU A 351 8.67 -6.90 -11.44
N ALA A 352 7.76 -5.95 -11.74
CA ALA A 352 6.33 -6.10 -11.38
C ALA A 352 5.65 -7.32 -12.05
N ALA A 353 6.13 -7.72 -13.23
CA ALA A 353 5.66 -8.93 -13.90
C ALA A 353 6.30 -10.23 -13.34
N LYS A 354 7.38 -10.12 -12.57
CA LYS A 354 8.19 -11.27 -12.08
C LYS A 354 8.15 -11.46 -10.57
N THR A 355 7.65 -10.48 -9.83
CA THR A 355 7.45 -10.56 -8.39
C THR A 355 5.99 -10.91 -8.07
N PRO A 356 5.70 -11.46 -6.89
CA PRO A 356 4.33 -11.61 -6.44
C PRO A 356 3.68 -10.24 -6.31
N ILE A 357 2.38 -10.14 -6.57
CA ILE A 357 1.65 -8.89 -6.38
C ILE A 357 1.62 -8.58 -4.89
N LEU A 358 2.27 -7.47 -4.53
CA LEU A 358 2.42 -6.95 -3.19
C LEU A 358 1.49 -5.74 -3.00
N ILE A 359 0.61 -5.82 -2.00
CA ILE A 359 -0.21 -4.71 -1.54
C ILE A 359 0.21 -4.36 -0.11
N PRO A 360 1.10 -3.36 0.10
CA PRO A 360 1.58 -2.94 1.43
C PRO A 360 0.48 -2.33 2.32
N GLU A 361 -0.51 -1.68 1.73
CA GLU A 361 -1.69 -1.20 2.45
C GLU A 361 -2.99 -1.57 1.72
N LEU A 362 -3.62 -2.64 2.17
CA LEU A 362 -4.98 -3.00 1.78
C LEU A 362 -5.95 -2.48 2.83
N GLN A 363 -7.03 -1.84 2.39
CA GLN A 363 -8.01 -1.23 3.27
C GLN A 363 -8.60 -2.19 4.34
N GLY A 364 -8.22 -1.96 5.58
CA GLY A 364 -8.75 -2.62 6.78
C GLY A 364 -9.84 -1.82 7.51
N GLY A 365 -10.03 -0.55 7.12
CA GLY A 365 -10.98 0.39 7.72
C GLY A 365 -10.82 1.79 7.13
N TRP A 366 -11.08 2.83 7.94
CA TRP A 366 -10.84 4.22 7.54
C TRP A 366 -10.65 5.12 8.77
N PHE A 367 -9.76 6.12 8.66
CA PHE A 367 -9.55 7.11 9.71
C PHE A 367 -10.79 8.00 9.89
N SER A 368 -10.90 8.69 11.03
CA SER A 368 -12.05 9.54 11.33
C SER A 368 -11.58 10.97 11.60
N HIS A 369 -12.16 11.91 10.87
CA HIS A 369 -11.78 13.32 10.94
C HIS A 369 -12.33 13.98 12.20
N ASN A 370 -11.52 14.81 12.86
CA ASN A 370 -11.93 15.56 14.06
C ASN A 370 -12.92 16.70 13.74
N CYS A 371 -12.97 17.14 12.48
CA CYS A 371 -13.84 18.20 12.00
C CYS A 371 -15.22 17.68 11.58
N LEU A 372 -15.45 16.37 11.66
CA LEU A 372 -16.73 15.75 11.37
C LEU A 372 -17.35 15.21 12.66
N LYS A 373 -18.66 15.34 12.82
CA LYS A 373 -19.39 14.70 13.94
C LYS A 373 -19.57 13.20 13.73
N THR A 374 -18.50 12.50 13.38
CA THR A 374 -18.49 11.06 13.09
C THR A 374 -17.51 10.32 13.99
N THR A 375 -17.76 9.05 14.27
CA THR A 375 -16.89 8.20 15.07
C THR A 375 -16.41 7.02 14.24
N TYR A 376 -15.41 6.30 14.76
CA TYR A 376 -15.00 5.02 14.17
C TYR A 376 -16.12 3.97 14.14
N ASP A 377 -17.15 4.07 14.97
CA ASP A 377 -18.30 3.16 14.92
C ASP A 377 -19.23 3.45 13.74
N HIS A 378 -19.34 4.71 13.31
CA HIS A 378 -20.04 5.04 12.05
C HIS A 378 -19.27 4.47 10.85
N ASN A 379 -17.95 4.64 10.81
CA ASN A 379 -17.12 4.02 9.77
C ASN A 379 -17.22 2.47 9.81
N TYR A 380 -17.17 1.86 10.99
CA TYR A 380 -17.30 0.41 11.15
C TYR A 380 -18.65 -0.10 10.64
N THR A 381 -19.74 0.60 11.00
CA THR A 381 -21.11 0.28 10.56
C THR A 381 -21.28 0.42 9.06
N PHE A 382 -20.79 1.52 8.47
CA PHE A 382 -20.86 1.78 7.03
C PHE A 382 -20.25 0.64 6.19
N PHE A 383 -19.03 0.22 6.54
CA PHE A 383 -18.38 -0.88 5.84
C PHE A 383 -19.06 -2.22 6.15
N GLY A 384 -19.48 -2.42 7.40
CA GLY A 384 -20.01 -3.68 7.90
C GLY A 384 -18.91 -4.72 8.21
N GLU A 385 -19.35 -5.89 8.70
CA GLU A 385 -18.44 -6.95 9.15
C GLU A 385 -17.82 -7.76 8.00
N HIS A 386 -18.44 -7.75 6.82
CA HIS A 386 -17.98 -8.53 5.68
C HIS A 386 -16.91 -7.81 4.85
N PHE A 387 -16.85 -6.47 4.91
CA PHE A 387 -16.03 -5.65 4.01
C PHE A 387 -14.56 -6.08 3.92
N THR A 388 -13.85 -6.20 5.05
CA THR A 388 -12.42 -6.54 5.02
C THR A 388 -12.16 -7.97 4.53
N LYS A 389 -13.09 -8.90 4.76
CA LYS A 389 -13.03 -10.23 4.13
C LYS A 389 -13.23 -10.10 2.63
N THR A 390 -14.25 -9.36 2.19
CA THR A 390 -14.57 -9.17 0.77
C THR A 390 -13.39 -8.57 0.02
N ILE A 391 -12.82 -7.44 0.48
CA ILE A 391 -11.69 -6.80 -0.19
C ILE A 391 -10.44 -7.68 -0.21
N PHE A 392 -10.17 -8.40 0.88
CA PHE A 392 -9.07 -9.35 0.93
C PHE A 392 -9.24 -10.48 -0.10
N ASP A 393 -10.38 -11.20 -0.07
CA ASP A 393 -10.64 -12.27 -1.03
C ASP A 393 -10.61 -11.78 -2.48
N SER A 394 -11.13 -10.57 -2.71
CA SER A 394 -11.14 -9.90 -4.00
C SER A 394 -9.73 -9.66 -4.55
N VAL A 395 -8.79 -9.13 -3.76
CA VAL A 395 -7.41 -8.94 -4.26
C VAL A 395 -6.66 -10.27 -4.40
N VAL A 396 -6.99 -11.28 -3.59
CA VAL A 396 -6.46 -12.64 -3.76
C VAL A 396 -6.98 -13.29 -5.04
N ALA A 397 -8.23 -13.01 -5.43
CA ALA A 397 -8.77 -13.41 -6.73
C ALA A 397 -8.05 -12.70 -7.89
N GLN A 398 -7.56 -11.47 -7.67
CA GLN A 398 -6.75 -10.69 -8.61
C GLN A 398 -5.24 -10.98 -8.48
N GLY A 399 -4.86 -12.23 -8.24
CA GLY A 399 -3.45 -12.63 -8.29
C GLY A 399 -2.64 -12.38 -7.02
N SER A 400 -3.09 -11.54 -6.08
CA SER A 400 -2.30 -11.11 -4.91
C SER A 400 -1.97 -12.25 -3.96
N THR A 401 -0.70 -12.34 -3.57
CA THR A 401 -0.18 -13.35 -2.61
C THR A 401 0.72 -12.74 -1.53
N MET A 402 0.96 -11.43 -1.60
CA MET A 402 1.59 -10.64 -0.55
C MET A 402 0.68 -9.46 -0.20
N VAL A 403 -0.03 -9.53 0.92
CA VAL A 403 -1.05 -8.53 1.29
C VAL A 403 -0.86 -8.11 2.73
N SER A 404 -0.87 -6.81 2.98
CA SER A 404 -0.83 -6.22 4.32
C SER A 404 -2.05 -5.35 4.57
N LEU A 405 -2.81 -5.65 5.62
CA LEU A 405 -4.05 -4.93 5.94
C LEU A 405 -3.79 -3.69 6.82
N TYR A 406 -4.15 -2.51 6.31
CA TYR A 406 -4.03 -1.22 6.98
C TYR A 406 -5.41 -0.66 7.38
N MET A 407 -5.81 -0.59 8.64
CA MET A 407 -5.19 -1.18 9.84
C MET A 407 -5.89 -2.47 10.26
N VAL A 408 -5.11 -3.41 10.83
CA VAL A 408 -5.67 -4.52 11.61
C VAL A 408 -5.89 -4.13 13.06
N TYR A 409 -4.96 -3.37 13.66
CA TYR A 409 -5.09 -2.77 14.98
C TYR A 409 -4.49 -1.37 14.95
N GLY A 410 -5.32 -0.34 15.10
CA GLY A 410 -4.84 1.03 14.97
C GLY A 410 -4.25 1.60 16.26
N GLY A 411 -4.85 1.36 17.43
CA GLY A 411 -4.37 1.86 18.73
C GLY A 411 -4.78 3.31 19.01
N THR A 412 -3.93 4.06 19.70
CA THR A 412 -4.25 5.42 20.19
C THR A 412 -3.19 6.44 19.77
N ASN A 413 -3.64 7.60 19.30
CA ASN A 413 -2.82 8.81 19.12
C ASN A 413 -2.57 9.51 20.46
N TRP A 414 -1.97 8.82 21.43
CA TRP A 414 -1.62 9.41 22.73
C TRP A 414 -0.52 10.48 22.58
N GLY A 415 -0.39 11.40 23.53
CA GLY A 415 0.75 12.31 23.59
C GLY A 415 0.98 13.15 22.33
N THR A 416 -0.10 13.62 21.69
CA THR A 416 -0.11 14.47 20.47
C THR A 416 0.52 13.84 19.22
N LEU A 417 0.52 12.51 19.11
CA LEU A 417 1.10 11.80 17.94
C LEU A 417 0.26 11.91 16.65
N GLY A 418 -1.05 12.16 16.76
CA GLY A 418 -1.95 12.26 15.61
C GLY A 418 -1.71 13.53 14.80
N ASP A 419 -2.04 13.47 13.51
CA ASP A 419 -2.11 14.68 12.68
C ASP A 419 -3.27 15.61 13.12
N PRO A 420 -3.33 16.85 12.58
CA PRO A 420 -4.44 17.77 12.87
C PRO A 420 -5.80 17.38 12.29
N ASP A 421 -5.89 16.35 11.43
CA ASP A 421 -7.13 15.91 10.81
C ASP A 421 -7.82 14.83 11.64
N VAL A 422 -7.07 14.03 12.41
CA VAL A 422 -7.60 13.00 13.31
C VAL A 422 -7.72 13.50 14.77
N TYR A 423 -8.28 12.65 15.63
CA TYR A 423 -8.36 12.86 17.08
C TYR A 423 -7.60 11.76 17.84
N SER A 424 -7.75 11.73 19.17
CA SER A 424 -6.98 10.85 20.06
C SER A 424 -7.12 9.36 19.75
N SER A 425 -8.32 8.91 19.39
CA SER A 425 -8.53 7.51 19.00
C SER A 425 -7.96 7.28 17.60
N TYR A 426 -7.31 6.15 17.42
CA TYR A 426 -6.97 5.63 16.11
C TYR A 426 -7.51 4.21 15.96
N ASP A 427 -8.75 3.98 16.43
CA ASP A 427 -9.41 2.68 16.32
C ASP A 427 -9.55 2.20 14.86
N TYR A 428 -9.68 3.16 13.92
CA TYR A 428 -9.75 2.94 12.47
C TYR A 428 -10.99 2.15 12.01
N GLY A 429 -11.89 1.81 12.94
CA GLY A 429 -12.92 0.81 12.70
C GLY A 429 -12.31 -0.55 12.34
N ALA A 430 -11.12 -0.86 12.86
CA ALA A 430 -10.30 -1.99 12.41
C ALA A 430 -10.85 -3.36 12.85
N CYS A 431 -10.19 -4.42 12.38
CA CYS A 431 -10.43 -5.80 12.79
C CYS A 431 -10.27 -6.02 14.31
N ILE A 432 -9.24 -5.42 14.90
CA ILE A 432 -9.04 -5.37 16.35
C ILE A 432 -9.31 -3.94 16.78
N ARG A 433 -10.32 -3.76 17.63
CA ARG A 433 -10.70 -2.44 18.16
C ARG A 433 -9.60 -1.88 19.06
N GLU A 434 -9.56 -0.57 19.26
CA GLU A 434 -8.54 0.16 20.04
C GLU A 434 -8.29 -0.48 21.43
N TYR A 435 -9.36 -0.90 22.09
CA TYR A 435 -9.36 -1.56 23.40
C TYR A 435 -9.07 -3.08 23.37
N GLY A 436 -8.64 -3.62 22.22
CA GLY A 436 -8.20 -5.01 22.05
C GLY A 436 -9.30 -6.02 21.71
N HIS A 437 -10.54 -5.59 21.50
CA HIS A 437 -11.64 -6.49 21.15
C HIS A 437 -11.52 -6.98 19.70
N ILE A 438 -11.64 -8.30 19.52
CA ILE A 438 -11.70 -8.95 18.21
C ILE A 438 -13.10 -8.76 17.64
N SER A 439 -13.25 -7.85 16.68
CA SER A 439 -14.55 -7.50 16.09
C SER A 439 -15.10 -8.63 15.20
N GLY A 440 -16.36 -8.51 14.78
CA GLY A 440 -16.93 -9.48 13.83
C GLY A 440 -16.23 -9.45 12.48
N ARG A 441 -15.71 -8.29 12.06
CA ARG A 441 -14.84 -8.16 10.88
C ARG A 441 -13.62 -9.06 10.95
N MET A 442 -12.92 -9.12 12.09
CA MET A 442 -11.78 -10.03 12.28
C MET A 442 -12.23 -11.50 12.28
N ARG A 443 -13.38 -11.81 12.90
CA ARG A 443 -13.92 -13.19 12.90
C ARG A 443 -14.21 -13.69 11.48
N ARG A 444 -14.74 -12.82 10.61
CA ARG A 444 -14.96 -13.13 9.18
C ARG A 444 -13.65 -13.26 8.43
N LEU A 445 -12.78 -12.26 8.50
CA LEU A 445 -11.48 -12.25 7.81
C LEU A 445 -10.62 -13.47 8.18
N ARG A 446 -10.60 -13.88 9.46
CA ARG A 446 -9.87 -15.05 9.94
C ARG A 446 -10.20 -16.32 9.15
N GLN A 447 -11.44 -16.48 8.69
CA GLN A 447 -11.83 -17.65 7.88
C GLN A 447 -11.03 -17.70 6.57
N SER A 448 -10.92 -16.57 5.87
CA SER A 448 -10.11 -16.47 4.64
C SER A 448 -8.62 -16.64 4.91
N LEU A 449 -8.08 -15.96 5.93
CA LEU A 449 -6.65 -16.06 6.26
C LEU A 449 -6.24 -17.52 6.55
N LEU A 450 -7.04 -18.22 7.35
CA LEU A 450 -6.78 -19.63 7.65
C LEU A 450 -6.97 -20.53 6.43
N MET A 451 -7.96 -20.26 5.57
CA MET A 451 -8.16 -21.00 4.32
C MET A 451 -6.93 -20.87 3.42
N TYR A 452 -6.56 -19.66 3.01
CA TYR A 452 -5.45 -19.47 2.06
C TYR A 452 -4.13 -19.99 2.61
N ARG A 453 -3.88 -19.86 3.92
CA ARG A 453 -2.66 -20.41 4.53
C ARG A 453 -2.65 -21.93 4.62
N SER A 454 -3.78 -22.56 4.88
CA SER A 454 -3.87 -24.03 4.96
C SER A 454 -3.66 -24.68 3.58
N PHE A 455 -3.99 -23.94 2.52
CA PHE A 455 -3.91 -24.39 1.13
C PHE A 455 -2.90 -23.57 0.31
N GLU A 456 -1.90 -22.95 0.97
CA GLU A 456 -1.02 -21.96 0.33
C GLU A 456 -0.35 -22.53 -0.92
N LYS A 457 0.07 -23.80 -0.91
CA LYS A 457 0.68 -24.49 -2.06
C LYS A 457 -0.13 -24.42 -3.36
N TYR A 458 -1.45 -24.28 -3.27
CA TYR A 458 -2.33 -24.17 -4.42
C TYR A 458 -2.51 -22.71 -4.81
N PHE A 459 -2.92 -21.86 -3.87
CA PHE A 459 -3.21 -20.44 -4.14
C PHE A 459 -2.01 -19.62 -4.59
N VAL A 460 -0.80 -20.03 -4.23
CA VAL A 460 0.45 -19.35 -4.58
C VAL A 460 1.05 -19.80 -5.92
N ARG A 461 0.39 -20.70 -6.66
CA ARG A 461 0.84 -21.18 -7.98
C ARG A 461 -0.14 -20.86 -9.10
N THR A 462 -1.33 -20.41 -8.73
CA THR A 462 -2.41 -20.25 -9.68
C THR A 462 -2.27 -18.96 -10.50
N GLN A 463 -2.29 -19.13 -11.82
CA GLN A 463 -2.46 -18.05 -12.78
C GLN A 463 -3.93 -17.89 -13.14
N ARG A 464 -4.34 -16.67 -13.45
CA ARG A 464 -5.65 -16.41 -14.05
C ARG A 464 -5.71 -17.07 -15.42
N ASP A 465 -6.81 -17.75 -15.71
CA ASP A 465 -7.13 -18.24 -17.05
C ASP A 465 -8.20 -17.31 -17.62
N ASP A 466 -7.94 -16.79 -18.82
CA ASP A 466 -8.81 -15.86 -19.53
C ASP A 466 -10.05 -16.55 -20.11
N LEU A 467 -10.02 -17.89 -20.24
CA LEU A 467 -11.10 -18.72 -20.78
C LEU A 467 -11.31 -20.00 -19.95
N PRO A 468 -11.79 -19.90 -18.70
CA PRO A 468 -11.94 -21.07 -17.86
C PRO A 468 -13.08 -21.95 -18.38
N PHE A 469 -12.75 -23.09 -18.98
CA PHE A 469 -13.71 -24.16 -19.25
C PHE A 469 -13.99 -24.93 -17.95
N ILE A 470 -14.82 -24.36 -17.10
CA ILE A 470 -15.25 -25.03 -15.86
C ILE A 470 -16.33 -26.06 -16.20
N THR A 471 -15.94 -27.32 -16.23
CA THR A 471 -16.90 -28.44 -16.28
C THR A 471 -17.14 -28.89 -14.86
N ALA A 472 -18.23 -28.45 -14.24
CA ALA A 472 -18.60 -28.94 -12.91
C ALA A 472 -19.06 -30.40 -13.01
N SER A 473 -18.59 -31.26 -12.11
CA SER A 473 -19.12 -32.63 -11.93
C SER A 473 -20.61 -32.62 -11.57
N GLU A 474 -21.09 -31.50 -11.01
CA GLU A 474 -22.49 -31.22 -10.70
C GLU A 474 -22.92 -29.89 -11.33
N SER A 475 -23.89 -29.93 -12.24
CA SER A 475 -24.28 -28.80 -13.10
C SER A 475 -24.88 -27.60 -12.36
N ASN A 476 -25.11 -27.70 -11.05
CA ASN A 476 -25.90 -26.74 -10.26
C ASN A 476 -25.15 -26.11 -9.06
N ILE A 477 -23.83 -26.30 -8.95
CA ILE A 477 -23.07 -25.85 -7.77
C ILE A 477 -22.83 -24.32 -7.74
N ILE A 478 -22.69 -23.65 -8.89
CA ILE A 478 -22.25 -22.24 -8.91
C ILE A 478 -23.39 -21.22 -8.64
N SER A 479 -24.65 -21.66 -8.50
CA SER A 479 -25.79 -20.74 -8.31
C SER A 479 -26.90 -21.25 -7.38
N SER A 480 -26.64 -22.26 -6.54
CA SER A 480 -27.67 -22.78 -5.62
C SER A 480 -27.58 -22.23 -4.21
N GLN A 481 -26.38 -21.92 -3.70
CA GLN A 481 -26.22 -21.50 -2.29
C GLN A 481 -26.86 -20.14 -1.98
N ARG A 482 -26.72 -19.14 -2.86
CA ARG A 482 -27.40 -17.84 -2.71
C ARG A 482 -28.91 -17.91 -3.01
N CYS A 483 -29.35 -18.78 -3.91
CA CYS A 483 -30.78 -18.97 -4.19
C CYS A 483 -31.48 -19.76 -3.07
N TYR A 484 -30.78 -20.65 -2.37
CA TYR A 484 -31.34 -21.45 -1.29
C TYR A 484 -31.43 -20.66 0.03
N GLU A 485 -30.46 -19.81 0.37
CA GLU A 485 -30.58 -18.89 1.50
C GLU A 485 -31.73 -17.88 1.30
N ALA A 486 -31.85 -17.31 0.09
CA ALA A 486 -32.97 -16.43 -0.27
C ALA A 486 -34.32 -17.15 -0.36
N TYR A 487 -34.33 -18.48 -0.54
CA TYR A 487 -35.54 -19.30 -0.55
C TYR A 487 -35.96 -19.71 0.87
N LEU A 488 -35.02 -20.10 1.73
CA LEU A 488 -35.27 -20.48 3.12
C LEU A 488 -35.74 -19.31 3.99
N ASP A 489 -35.16 -18.12 3.81
CA ASP A 489 -35.66 -16.88 4.46
C ASP A 489 -37.08 -16.52 4.01
N ARG A 490 -37.48 -16.96 2.81
CA ARG A 490 -38.81 -16.69 2.24
C ARG A 490 -39.89 -17.63 2.74
N ILE A 491 -39.54 -18.82 3.25
CA ILE A 491 -40.52 -19.86 3.62
C ILE A 491 -40.50 -20.26 5.09
N GLY A 492 -39.57 -19.73 5.90
CA GLY A 492 -39.57 -19.94 7.35
C GLY A 492 -39.31 -21.39 7.80
N GLU A 493 -38.74 -22.23 6.94
CA GLU A 493 -38.47 -23.64 7.26
C GLU A 493 -37.08 -23.81 7.86
N THR A 494 -37.00 -23.87 9.19
CA THR A 494 -35.80 -24.29 9.94
C THR A 494 -35.66 -25.81 9.86
N GLY A 495 -35.02 -26.32 8.81
CA GLY A 495 -34.91 -27.76 8.57
C GLY A 495 -33.59 -28.21 7.97
N TYR A 496 -32.45 -27.68 8.39
CA TYR A 496 -31.15 -28.12 7.85
C TYR A 496 -30.51 -29.24 8.69
N LYS A 497 -30.25 -30.39 8.06
CA LYS A 497 -29.47 -31.50 8.64
C LYS A 497 -27.98 -31.16 8.57
N ALA A 498 -27.35 -31.05 9.73
CA ALA A 498 -25.99 -30.53 9.93
C ALA A 498 -24.81 -31.42 9.46
N ASN A 499 -25.02 -32.46 8.65
CA ASN A 499 -23.95 -33.40 8.27
C ASN A 499 -24.01 -33.73 6.76
N GLN A 500 -23.69 -32.74 5.91
CA GLN A 500 -23.26 -33.03 4.54
C GLN A 500 -21.75 -32.72 4.46
N ASP A 501 -21.01 -33.59 3.78
CA ASP A 501 -19.60 -33.32 3.46
C ASP A 501 -19.54 -32.02 2.64
N VAL A 502 -18.83 -31.03 3.16
CA VAL A 502 -18.61 -29.77 2.44
C VAL A 502 -17.44 -30.00 1.49
N GLU A 503 -17.74 -30.16 0.21
CA GLU A 503 -16.73 -30.10 -0.84
C GLU A 503 -16.39 -28.64 -1.13
N LEU A 504 -15.19 -28.21 -0.69
CA LEU A 504 -14.65 -26.88 -0.96
C LEU A 504 -13.97 -26.88 -2.33
N THR A 505 -14.72 -26.54 -3.38
CA THR A 505 -14.14 -26.29 -4.71
C THR A 505 -13.50 -24.90 -4.71
N LEU A 506 -12.20 -24.85 -4.46
CA LEU A 506 -11.41 -23.62 -4.50
C LEU A 506 -11.04 -23.31 -5.96
N VAL A 507 -11.82 -22.46 -6.63
CA VAL A 507 -11.47 -22.00 -7.97
C VAL A 507 -10.48 -20.85 -7.87
N ARG A 508 -9.20 -21.19 -7.90
CA ARG A 508 -8.20 -20.39 -8.61
C ARG A 508 -7.68 -21.38 -9.67
N ASN A 509 -7.90 -21.07 -10.94
CA ASN A 509 -7.74 -21.94 -12.13
C ASN A 509 -6.43 -22.74 -12.18
N PHE A 510 -6.53 -24.07 -12.19
CA PHE A 510 -5.36 -24.93 -12.28
C PHE A 510 -4.76 -24.89 -13.69
N ASN A 511 -3.43 -24.93 -13.75
CA ASN A 511 -2.64 -25.09 -14.98
C ASN A 511 -3.06 -26.38 -15.71
N GLU A 512 -3.42 -26.27 -17.00
CA GLU A 512 -3.82 -27.39 -17.87
C GLU A 512 -2.80 -28.54 -17.90
N ASN A 513 -1.52 -28.25 -17.64
CA ASN A 513 -0.44 -29.22 -17.82
C ASN A 513 0.01 -29.93 -16.52
N GLU A 514 -0.47 -29.53 -15.33
CA GLU A 514 0.06 -30.04 -14.05
C GLU A 514 -1.00 -30.41 -13.00
N SER A 515 -2.27 -30.49 -13.38
CA SER A 515 -3.35 -30.83 -12.45
C SER A 515 -3.46 -32.34 -12.20
N PRO A 516 -3.54 -32.81 -10.94
CA PRO A 516 -3.94 -34.18 -10.68
C PRO A 516 -5.40 -34.39 -11.12
N PHE A 517 -5.64 -35.40 -11.95
CA PHE A 517 -6.99 -35.89 -12.23
C PHE A 517 -7.59 -36.44 -10.93
N PHE A 518 -8.75 -35.91 -10.53
CA PHE A 518 -9.55 -36.44 -9.43
C PHE A 518 -10.59 -37.42 -9.96
#